data_AF-A0A938MTZ1-F1
#
_entry.id   AF-A0A938MTZ1-F1
#
_cell.length_a   1.000
_cell.length_b   1.000
_cell.length_c   1.000
_cell.angle_alpha   90.00
_cell.angle_beta   90.00
_cell.angle_gamma   90.00
#
_symmetry.space_group_name_H-M   'P 1'
#
loop_
_entity.id
_entity.type
_entity.pdbx_description
1 polymer ?
#
loop_
_entity_poly.entity_id
_entity_poly.type
_entity_poly.pdbx_seq_one_letter_code
_entity_poly.pdbx_strand_id
1 'polypeptide(L)'
;MQRTRTKSFRACAVLVILGMLVLPRLSAATTATESEMATVQEWCAAHLGESAESIPSFSFTCGGKPSVGLLSAWRRARAVREIDGVRREITVTWTDPATGLVVRCVAIAYADSPVVEWTMVFRNSGQQDTAVLADILPLDVSWQRGGEGEYLLRHAVGSPANGSDYGPLETPLGPRATKRVGAAGGRPTNSDLCYFNLDGGAAGTIVGVGWPGQWVAEFARDDEKGIRVRAGQELTHFKLLP
;
A
#
# COMPACT_ATOMS: atom_id res chain seq x y z
N MET A 1 11.51 50.47 -82.79
CA MET A 1 11.55 51.05 -81.43
C MET A 1 10.28 50.65 -80.69
N GLN A 2 10.27 49.51 -79.99
CA GLN A 2 9.47 49.29 -78.77
C GLN A 2 9.79 47.90 -78.19
N ARG A 3 10.21 47.91 -76.93
CA ARG A 3 10.79 46.81 -76.18
C ARG A 3 9.72 45.81 -75.74
N THR A 4 10.05 44.53 -75.89
CA THR A 4 9.47 43.38 -75.18
C THR A 4 9.53 43.60 -73.67
N ARG A 5 8.39 43.50 -72.98
CA ARG A 5 8.32 43.45 -71.50
C ARG A 5 7.73 42.11 -71.07
N THR A 6 8.62 41.25 -70.61
CA THR A 6 8.36 40.01 -69.89
C THR A 6 7.63 40.33 -68.57
N LYS A 7 6.43 39.80 -68.37
CA LYS A 7 5.71 39.91 -67.10
C LYS A 7 6.24 38.83 -66.15
N SER A 8 7.01 39.25 -65.15
CA SER A 8 7.47 38.39 -64.05
C SER A 8 6.30 38.01 -63.14
N PHE A 9 5.99 36.72 -63.05
CA PHE A 9 5.16 36.15 -61.98
C PHE A 9 5.91 36.30 -60.65
N ARG A 10 5.35 37.04 -59.69
CA ARG A 10 5.77 37.00 -58.29
C ARG A 10 4.86 36.02 -57.56
N ALA A 11 5.32 34.78 -57.39
CA ALA A 11 4.70 33.84 -56.48
C ALA A 11 5.02 34.28 -55.04
N CYS A 12 3.99 34.72 -54.31
CA CYS A 12 4.09 34.96 -52.87
C CYS A 12 3.85 33.61 -52.18
N ALA A 13 4.92 32.92 -51.78
CA ALA A 13 4.79 31.71 -50.98
C ALA A 13 4.42 32.13 -49.54
N VAL A 14 3.16 31.94 -49.17
CA VAL A 14 2.72 32.04 -47.77
C VAL A 14 3.14 30.73 -47.09
N LEU A 15 4.20 30.80 -46.29
CA LEU A 15 4.61 29.71 -45.41
C LEU A 15 3.62 29.67 -44.22
N VAL A 16 2.61 28.82 -44.29
CA VAL A 16 1.76 28.52 -43.13
C VAL A 16 2.55 27.57 -42.23
N ILE A 17 3.25 28.12 -41.24
CA ILE A 17 3.79 27.33 -40.13
C ILE A 17 2.59 26.94 -39.28
N LEU A 18 2.09 25.73 -39.48
CA LEU A 18 1.15 25.09 -38.56
C LEU A 18 1.95 24.75 -37.29
N GLY A 19 2.05 25.73 -36.38
CA GLY A 19 2.62 25.50 -35.06
C GLY A 19 1.75 24.48 -34.33
N MET A 20 2.18 23.23 -34.26
CA MET A 20 1.68 22.32 -33.24
C MET A 20 2.07 22.94 -31.90
N LEU A 21 1.11 23.61 -31.26
CA LEU A 21 1.14 23.83 -29.82
C LEU A 21 1.09 22.43 -29.18
N VAL A 22 2.26 21.85 -28.96
CA VAL A 22 2.43 20.84 -27.93
C VAL A 22 2.22 21.59 -26.63
N LEU A 23 0.98 21.69 -26.20
CA LEU A 23 0.68 22.09 -24.83
C LEU A 23 1.44 21.10 -23.96
N PRO A 24 2.44 21.54 -23.16
CA PRO A 24 3.02 20.65 -22.18
C PRO A 24 1.84 20.17 -21.35
N ARG A 25 1.64 18.86 -21.24
CA ARG A 25 0.85 18.33 -20.15
C ARG A 25 1.61 18.76 -18.90
N LEU A 26 1.25 19.92 -18.37
CA LEU A 26 1.48 20.26 -16.99
C LEU A 26 0.91 19.06 -16.25
N SER A 27 1.80 18.21 -15.74
CA SER A 27 1.42 17.16 -14.83
C SER A 27 0.93 17.90 -13.60
N ALA A 28 -0.36 18.25 -13.60
CA ALA A 28 -1.00 18.79 -12.42
C ALA A 28 -0.73 17.77 -11.31
N ALA A 29 -0.22 18.25 -10.17
CA ALA A 29 -0.26 17.46 -8.96
C ALA A 29 -1.70 16.95 -8.85
N THR A 30 -1.88 15.63 -8.96
CA THR A 30 -3.22 15.05 -8.99
C THR A 30 -3.78 15.23 -7.59
N THR A 31 -4.74 16.13 -7.45
CA THR A 31 -5.52 16.25 -6.21
C THR A 31 -6.33 14.99 -6.07
N ALA A 32 -6.37 14.44 -4.85
CA ALA A 32 -7.22 13.29 -4.55
C ALA A 32 -8.65 13.56 -4.99
N THR A 33 -9.23 12.63 -5.73
CA THR A 33 -10.62 12.69 -6.14
C THR A 33 -11.54 12.37 -4.96
N GLU A 34 -12.78 12.87 -5.01
CA GLU A 34 -13.81 12.51 -4.01
C GLU A 34 -14.01 11.00 -3.92
N SER A 35 -13.89 10.28 -5.05
CA SER A 35 -14.00 8.82 -5.10
C SER A 35 -12.85 8.12 -4.38
N GLU A 36 -11.61 8.60 -4.52
CA GLU A 36 -10.46 8.05 -3.78
C GLU A 36 -10.59 8.32 -2.28
N MET A 37 -11.07 9.52 -1.91
CA MET A 37 -11.33 9.86 -0.52
C MET A 37 -12.45 9.00 0.09
N ALA A 38 -13.53 8.76 -0.65
CA ALA A 38 -14.59 7.85 -0.22
C ALA A 38 -14.07 6.41 -0.03
N THR A 39 -13.23 5.94 -0.97
CA THR A 39 -12.64 4.59 -0.89
C THR A 39 -11.82 4.39 0.38
N VAL A 40 -10.96 5.34 0.77
CA VAL A 40 -10.17 5.22 2.02
C VAL A 40 -11.06 5.31 3.27
N GLN A 41 -12.13 6.12 3.23
CA GLN A 41 -13.08 6.24 4.33
C GLN A 41 -13.85 4.94 4.56
N GLU A 42 -14.32 4.31 3.49
CA GLU A 42 -14.95 2.98 3.52
C GLU A 42 -13.97 1.91 4.03
N TRP A 43 -12.72 1.95 3.55
CA TRP A 43 -11.67 1.03 4.04
C TRP A 43 -11.45 1.20 5.54
N CYS A 44 -11.32 2.43 6.04
CA CYS A 44 -11.16 2.72 7.46
C CYS A 44 -12.37 2.27 8.27
N ALA A 45 -13.59 2.45 7.76
CA ALA A 45 -14.80 1.98 8.42
C ALA A 45 -14.82 0.44 8.53
N ALA A 46 -14.40 -0.26 7.47
CA ALA A 46 -14.37 -1.73 7.44
C ALA A 46 -13.30 -2.34 8.37
N HIS A 47 -12.11 -1.73 8.46
CA HIS A 47 -10.97 -2.33 9.18
C HIS A 47 -10.70 -1.70 10.55
N LEU A 48 -11.09 -0.44 10.75
CA LEU A 48 -10.83 0.36 11.96
C LEU A 48 -12.11 0.86 12.62
N GLY A 49 -13.28 0.43 12.13
CA GLY A 49 -14.59 0.87 12.60
C GLY A 49 -14.99 0.36 13.99
N GLU A 50 -16.15 0.82 14.47
CA GLU A 50 -16.67 0.43 15.79
C GLU A 50 -17.28 -0.96 15.79
N SER A 51 -17.79 -1.42 14.65
CA SER A 51 -18.46 -2.71 14.51
C SER A 51 -17.57 -3.87 14.98
N ALA A 52 -18.18 -4.81 15.70
CA ALA A 52 -17.56 -6.09 16.03
C ALA A 52 -17.29 -6.94 14.77
N GLU A 53 -17.95 -6.64 13.65
CA GLU A 53 -17.74 -7.27 12.34
C GLU A 53 -16.57 -6.66 11.56
N SER A 54 -15.92 -5.62 12.10
CA SER A 54 -14.72 -5.05 11.46
C SER A 54 -13.62 -6.09 11.33
N ILE A 55 -13.04 -6.19 10.14
CA ILE A 55 -12.05 -7.21 9.80
C ILE A 55 -10.67 -6.61 10.07
N PRO A 56 -9.85 -7.20 10.97
CA PRO A 56 -8.50 -6.71 11.18
C PRO A 56 -7.68 -6.75 9.88
N SER A 57 -6.98 -5.65 9.56
CA SER A 57 -6.11 -5.53 8.38
C SER A 57 -4.74 -6.18 8.56
N PHE A 58 -4.58 -7.06 9.54
CA PHE A 58 -3.31 -7.62 9.99
C PHE A 58 -3.50 -9.06 10.47
N SER A 59 -2.41 -9.81 10.54
CA SER A 59 -2.39 -11.15 11.13
C SER A 59 -1.16 -11.40 11.98
N PHE A 60 -1.28 -12.35 12.90
CA PHE A 60 -0.18 -12.91 13.68
C PHE A 60 -0.56 -14.29 14.21
N THR A 61 0.41 -15.04 14.71
CA THR A 61 0.18 -16.25 15.49
C THR A 61 0.65 -16.06 16.94
N CYS A 62 -0.08 -16.65 17.89
CA CYS A 62 0.29 -16.65 19.31
C CYS A 62 0.11 -18.06 19.87
N GLY A 63 1.20 -18.67 20.34
CA GLY A 63 1.20 -20.08 20.76
C GLY A 63 0.74 -21.03 19.65
N GLY A 64 1.08 -20.72 18.39
CA GLY A 64 0.66 -21.47 17.20
C GLY A 64 -0.79 -21.27 16.77
N LYS A 65 -1.57 -20.42 17.46
CA LYS A 65 -2.96 -20.12 17.10
C LYS A 65 -3.05 -18.84 16.27
N PRO A 66 -3.83 -18.81 15.17
CA PRO A 66 -3.97 -17.63 14.32
C PRO A 66 -4.79 -16.53 15.00
N SER A 67 -4.42 -15.27 14.76
CA SER A 67 -5.05 -14.09 15.36
C SER A 67 -6.55 -14.02 15.13
N VAL A 68 -7.06 -14.40 13.96
CA VAL A 68 -8.50 -14.36 13.65
C VAL A 68 -9.36 -15.11 14.68
N GLY A 69 -8.90 -16.27 15.15
CA GLY A 69 -9.62 -17.05 16.18
C GLY A 69 -9.35 -16.56 17.60
N LEU A 70 -8.25 -15.85 17.83
CA LEU A 70 -7.92 -15.27 19.13
C LEU A 70 -8.73 -13.99 19.37
N LEU A 71 -8.66 -13.06 18.41
CA LEU A 71 -9.22 -11.71 18.53
C LEU A 71 -10.74 -11.70 18.67
N SER A 72 -11.45 -12.72 18.15
CA SER A 72 -12.90 -12.86 18.33
C SER A 72 -13.32 -13.10 19.78
N ALA A 73 -12.41 -13.63 20.62
CA ALA A 73 -12.66 -13.90 22.04
C ALA A 73 -12.06 -12.80 22.95
N TRP A 74 -11.30 -11.86 22.40
CA TRP A 74 -10.61 -10.83 23.18
C TRP A 74 -11.49 -9.61 23.38
N ARG A 75 -11.25 -8.89 24.49
CA ARG A 75 -11.93 -7.62 24.72
C ARG A 75 -11.41 -6.60 23.71
N ARG A 76 -12.32 -6.07 22.88
CA ARG A 76 -12.02 -5.02 21.90
C ARG A 76 -12.40 -3.64 22.44
N ALA A 77 -11.54 -2.65 22.22
CA ALA A 77 -11.80 -1.24 22.51
C ALA A 77 -11.31 -0.37 21.36
N ARG A 78 -11.97 0.76 21.14
CA ARG A 78 -11.61 1.74 20.11
C ARG A 78 -11.49 3.13 20.73
N ALA A 79 -10.48 3.87 20.33
CA ALA A 79 -10.30 5.27 20.68
C ALA A 79 -9.99 6.08 19.42
N VAL A 80 -10.48 7.31 19.39
CA VAL A 80 -10.21 8.28 18.33
C VAL A 80 -9.64 9.53 18.97
N ARG A 81 -8.60 10.09 18.35
CA ARG A 81 -7.98 11.33 18.77
C ARG A 81 -7.70 12.19 17.55
N GLU A 82 -8.25 13.39 17.51
CA GLU A 82 -7.84 14.39 16.51
C GLU A 82 -6.41 14.85 16.83
N ILE A 83 -5.51 14.78 15.85
CA ILE A 83 -4.12 15.24 15.98
C ILE A 83 -4.04 16.72 15.60
N ASP A 84 -4.65 17.06 14.47
CA ASP A 84 -4.77 18.41 13.93
C ASP A 84 -5.97 18.48 12.96
N GLY A 85 -6.07 19.55 12.16
CA GLY A 85 -7.19 19.77 11.25
C GLY A 85 -7.31 18.78 10.09
N VAL A 86 -6.29 17.94 9.82
CA VAL A 86 -6.30 16.98 8.71
C VAL A 86 -5.93 15.56 9.09
N ARG A 87 -5.41 15.32 10.30
CA ARG A 87 -5.03 13.98 10.78
C ARG A 87 -5.84 13.55 11.99
N ARG A 88 -6.36 12.34 11.92
CA ARG A 88 -6.97 11.64 13.05
C ARG A 88 -6.24 10.34 13.35
N GLU A 89 -5.99 10.10 14.63
CA GLU A 89 -5.53 8.81 15.14
C GLU A 89 -6.72 7.94 15.51
N ILE A 90 -6.73 6.70 15.04
CA ILE A 90 -7.69 5.67 15.40
C ILE A 90 -6.89 4.51 16.02
N THR A 91 -7.09 4.26 17.30
CA THR A 91 -6.49 3.12 17.99
C THR A 91 -7.56 2.05 18.21
N VAL A 92 -7.35 0.86 17.67
CA VAL A 92 -8.12 -0.34 18.01
C VAL A 92 -7.25 -1.24 18.89
N THR A 93 -7.78 -1.63 20.04
CA THR A 93 -7.09 -2.43 21.05
C THR A 93 -7.83 -3.72 21.29
N TRP A 94 -7.10 -4.83 21.32
CA TRP A 94 -7.59 -6.13 21.77
C TRP A 94 -6.79 -6.57 22.98
N THR A 95 -7.49 -7.02 24.02
CA THR A 95 -6.89 -7.55 25.25
C THR A 95 -7.33 -9.00 25.46
N ASP A 96 -6.36 -9.90 25.55
CA ASP A 96 -6.57 -11.27 25.98
C ASP A 96 -6.94 -11.28 27.47
N PRO A 97 -8.17 -11.67 27.85
CA PRO A 97 -8.57 -11.70 29.25
C PRO A 97 -7.84 -12.76 30.07
N ALA A 98 -7.28 -13.79 29.43
CA ALA A 98 -6.62 -14.90 30.13
C ALA A 98 -5.15 -14.58 30.46
N THR A 99 -4.43 -13.96 29.52
CA THR A 99 -2.98 -13.75 29.65
C THR A 99 -2.58 -12.31 29.93
N GLY A 100 -3.46 -11.34 29.65
CA GLY A 100 -3.11 -9.92 29.72
C GLY A 100 -2.29 -9.42 28.53
N LEU A 101 -2.12 -10.21 27.47
CA LEU A 101 -1.56 -9.76 26.21
C LEU A 101 -2.45 -8.68 25.58
N VAL A 102 -1.86 -7.54 25.22
CA VAL A 102 -2.53 -6.42 24.56
C VAL A 102 -1.94 -6.25 23.16
N VAL A 103 -2.82 -6.20 22.17
CA VAL A 103 -2.48 -5.91 20.77
C VAL A 103 -3.21 -4.64 20.35
N ARG A 104 -2.49 -3.69 19.77
CA ARG A 104 -3.05 -2.43 19.26
C ARG A 104 -2.71 -2.24 17.81
N CYS A 105 -3.71 -1.87 17.01
CA CYS A 105 -3.52 -1.21 15.72
C CYS A 105 -3.67 0.30 15.96
N VAL A 106 -2.58 1.05 15.78
CA VAL A 106 -2.58 2.51 15.90
C VAL A 106 -2.48 3.07 14.49
N ALA A 107 -3.60 3.59 13.98
CA ALA A 107 -3.72 4.08 12.62
C ALA A 107 -3.85 5.61 12.56
N ILE A 108 -3.25 6.24 11.55
CA ILE A 108 -3.48 7.64 11.20
C ILE A 108 -4.24 7.68 9.87
N ALA A 109 -5.40 8.32 9.88
CA ALA A 109 -6.17 8.60 8.66
C ALA A 109 -6.09 10.10 8.34
N TYR A 110 -5.96 10.40 7.05
CA TYR A 110 -5.80 11.76 6.54
C TYR A 110 -7.11 12.24 5.89
N ALA A 111 -7.53 13.46 6.20
CA ALA A 111 -8.76 14.05 5.69
C ALA A 111 -8.59 14.72 4.32
N ASP A 112 -7.34 15.01 3.93
CA ASP A 112 -6.96 15.73 2.72
C ASP A 112 -6.23 14.85 1.69
N SER A 113 -6.00 13.58 2.00
CA SER A 113 -5.38 12.60 1.10
C SER A 113 -5.94 11.18 1.34
N PRO A 114 -5.96 10.31 0.31
CA PRO A 114 -6.53 8.97 0.39
C PRO A 114 -5.53 7.99 1.01
N VAL A 115 -4.96 8.37 2.15
CA VAL A 115 -3.88 7.67 2.82
C VAL A 115 -4.33 7.26 4.22
N VAL A 116 -3.98 6.04 4.59
CA VAL A 116 -4.03 5.55 5.95
C VAL A 116 -2.75 4.79 6.22
N GLU A 117 -2.10 5.09 7.34
CA GLU A 117 -0.93 4.38 7.82
C GLU A 117 -1.24 3.78 9.19
N TRP A 118 -0.60 2.66 9.54
CA TRP A 118 -0.78 2.11 10.87
C TRP A 118 0.44 1.32 11.34
N THR A 119 0.56 1.23 12.66
CA THR A 119 1.58 0.44 13.35
C THR A 119 0.92 -0.52 14.32
N MET A 120 1.41 -1.76 14.32
CA MET A 120 1.01 -2.77 15.29
C MET A 120 1.89 -2.68 16.54
N VAL A 121 1.26 -2.65 17.71
CA VAL A 121 1.93 -2.63 19.01
C VAL A 121 1.49 -3.82 19.83
N PHE A 122 2.46 -4.60 20.31
CA PHE A 122 2.23 -5.75 21.19
C PHE A 122 2.81 -5.43 22.56
N ARG A 123 2.03 -5.68 23.62
CA ARG A 123 2.44 -5.46 25.00
C ARG A 123 2.01 -6.61 25.88
N ASN A 124 2.93 -7.14 26.67
CA ASN A 124 2.58 -8.00 27.80
C ASN A 124 2.13 -7.11 28.98
N SER A 125 0.92 -7.31 29.47
CA SER A 125 0.44 -6.69 30.72
C SER A 125 0.10 -7.74 31.79
N GLY A 126 0.48 -8.99 31.54
CA GLY A 126 0.35 -10.09 32.48
C GLY A 126 1.56 -10.21 33.41
N GLN A 127 1.56 -11.29 34.21
CA GLN A 127 2.65 -11.59 35.16
C GLN A 127 3.58 -12.71 34.68
N GLN A 128 3.31 -13.29 33.52
CA GLN A 128 4.08 -14.39 32.94
C GLN A 128 4.49 -14.00 31.52
N ASP A 129 5.53 -14.65 31.01
CA ASP A 129 5.90 -14.55 29.61
C ASP A 129 4.72 -14.88 28.70
N THR A 130 4.60 -14.17 27.57
CA THR A 130 3.60 -14.54 26.56
C THR A 130 3.91 -15.92 25.98
N ALA A 131 2.89 -16.59 25.44
CA ALA A 131 3.14 -17.59 24.41
C ALA A 131 3.93 -16.96 23.25
N VAL A 132 4.60 -17.79 22.45
CA VAL A 132 5.38 -17.30 21.31
C VAL A 132 4.48 -16.53 20.35
N LEU A 133 4.84 -15.28 20.08
CA LEU A 133 4.33 -14.45 19.01
C LEU A 133 5.17 -14.70 17.76
N ALA A 134 4.49 -15.03 16.67
CA ALA A 134 5.13 -15.24 15.38
C ALA A 134 4.27 -14.73 14.23
N ASP A 135 4.83 -14.75 13.02
CA ASP A 135 4.17 -14.36 11.77
C ASP A 135 3.42 -13.02 11.85
N ILE A 136 4.01 -12.02 12.51
CA ILE A 136 3.39 -10.71 12.69
C ILE A 136 3.45 -9.96 11.37
N LEU A 137 2.29 -9.85 10.72
CA LEU A 137 2.08 -9.19 9.44
C LEU A 137 1.12 -8.00 9.66
N PRO A 138 1.64 -6.78 9.86
CA PRO A 138 0.82 -5.58 9.99
C PRO A 138 -0.12 -5.33 8.82
N LEU A 139 0.17 -5.84 7.62
CA LEU A 139 -0.74 -5.85 6.49
C LEU A 139 -1.11 -7.30 6.16
N ASP A 140 -2.40 -7.61 6.18
CA ASP A 140 -2.99 -8.85 5.67
C ASP A 140 -4.43 -8.55 5.23
N VAL A 141 -4.60 -8.22 3.95
CA VAL A 141 -5.87 -7.76 3.38
C VAL A 141 -6.08 -8.36 2.00
N SER A 142 -7.34 -8.35 1.54
CA SER A 142 -7.69 -8.80 0.19
C SER A 142 -8.45 -7.70 -0.55
N TRP A 143 -8.12 -7.54 -1.83
CA TRP A 143 -8.83 -6.66 -2.75
C TRP A 143 -9.40 -7.45 -3.92
N GLN A 144 -10.42 -6.91 -4.56
CA GLN A 144 -11.06 -7.47 -5.74
C GLN A 144 -10.87 -6.52 -6.92
N ARG A 145 -10.48 -7.04 -8.10
CA ARG A 145 -10.39 -6.22 -9.31
C ARG A 145 -11.78 -5.96 -9.90
N GLY A 146 -12.00 -4.74 -10.39
CA GLY A 146 -13.26 -4.35 -11.02
C GLY A 146 -13.33 -4.67 -12.53
N GLY A 147 -12.21 -4.60 -13.24
CA GLY A 147 -12.15 -4.75 -14.71
C GLY A 147 -11.75 -6.15 -15.19
N GLU A 148 -11.75 -6.35 -16.51
CA GLU A 148 -11.39 -7.63 -17.16
C GLU A 148 -9.87 -7.89 -17.23
N GLY A 149 -9.04 -6.85 -17.12
CA GLY A 149 -7.57 -6.98 -17.08
C GLY A 149 -7.04 -7.68 -15.83
N GLU A 150 -5.83 -8.22 -15.88
CA GLU A 150 -5.15 -8.80 -14.71
C GLU A 150 -4.36 -7.75 -13.92
N TYR A 151 -4.00 -8.10 -12.69
CA TYR A 151 -3.19 -7.22 -11.84
C TYR A 151 -1.79 -7.01 -12.41
N LEU A 152 -1.26 -5.80 -12.28
CA LEU A 152 0.13 -5.49 -12.55
C LEU A 152 0.78 -4.93 -11.28
N LEU A 153 1.80 -5.63 -10.78
CA LEU A 153 2.61 -5.13 -9.68
C LEU A 153 3.77 -4.31 -10.24
N ARG A 154 3.79 -3.02 -9.95
CA ARG A 154 4.96 -2.17 -10.17
C ARG A 154 5.75 -2.05 -8.88
N HIS A 155 7.02 -2.39 -8.95
CA HIS A 155 7.98 -2.38 -7.85
C HIS A 155 9.33 -1.95 -8.40
N ALA A 156 10.38 -1.93 -7.59
CA ALA A 156 11.68 -1.48 -8.05
C ALA A 156 12.81 -2.22 -7.36
N VAL A 157 13.92 -2.35 -8.08
CA VAL A 157 15.21 -2.72 -7.50
C VAL A 157 15.51 -1.75 -6.36
N GLY A 158 16.04 -2.26 -5.27
CA GLY A 158 16.56 -1.47 -4.16
C GLY A 158 17.90 -0.82 -4.53
N SER A 159 18.81 -0.79 -3.57
CA SER A 159 20.20 -0.35 -3.73
C SER A 159 21.16 -1.50 -3.42
N PRO A 160 21.29 -2.50 -4.33
CA PRO A 160 22.36 -3.50 -4.27
C PRO A 160 23.76 -2.93 -4.58
N ALA A 161 23.89 -1.61 -4.77
CA ALA A 161 25.11 -0.89 -5.11
C ALA A 161 25.68 -1.31 -6.47
N ASN A 162 24.82 -1.39 -7.48
CA ASN A 162 25.22 -1.63 -8.87
C ASN A 162 24.42 -0.73 -9.84
N GLY A 163 24.65 -0.89 -11.14
CA GLY A 163 24.00 -0.04 -12.16
C GLY A 163 22.48 -0.18 -12.28
N SER A 164 21.85 -1.13 -11.58
CA SER A 164 20.40 -1.34 -11.58
C SER A 164 19.66 -0.69 -10.41
N ASP A 165 20.38 0.00 -9.51
CA ASP A 165 19.80 0.67 -8.35
C ASP A 165 18.55 1.48 -8.72
N TYR A 166 17.45 1.28 -7.98
CA TYR A 166 16.17 1.97 -8.17
C TYR A 166 15.49 1.75 -9.53
N GLY A 167 15.97 0.78 -10.32
CA GLY A 167 15.38 0.42 -11.60
C GLY A 167 13.93 -0.06 -11.45
N PRO A 168 12.99 0.45 -12.25
CA PRO A 168 11.59 0.03 -12.18
C PRO A 168 11.44 -1.41 -12.67
N LEU A 169 10.55 -2.14 -12.02
CA LEU A 169 10.18 -3.51 -12.33
C LEU A 169 8.66 -3.60 -12.44
N GLU A 170 8.21 -4.42 -13.39
CA GLU A 170 6.80 -4.77 -13.53
C GLU A 170 6.65 -6.28 -13.45
N THR A 171 5.60 -6.76 -12.80
CA THR A 171 5.29 -8.18 -12.69
C THR A 171 3.78 -8.37 -12.87
N PRO A 172 3.33 -8.90 -14.01
CA PRO A 172 1.95 -9.31 -14.20
C PRO A 172 1.58 -10.43 -13.21
N LEU A 173 0.44 -10.30 -12.56
CA LEU A 173 -0.10 -11.27 -11.61
C LEU A 173 -1.39 -11.87 -12.16
N GLY A 174 -1.25 -12.87 -13.04
CA GLY A 174 -2.37 -13.66 -13.54
C GLY A 174 -2.92 -14.66 -12.51
N PRO A 175 -4.00 -15.40 -12.81
CA PRO A 175 -4.63 -16.32 -11.87
C PRO A 175 -3.65 -17.27 -11.18
N ARG A 176 -3.75 -17.39 -9.86
CA ARG A 176 -2.83 -18.16 -8.98
C ARG A 176 -1.38 -17.68 -8.92
N ALA A 177 -1.03 -16.58 -9.57
CA ALA A 177 0.30 -16.01 -9.45
C ALA A 177 0.58 -15.59 -8.01
N THR A 178 1.78 -15.90 -7.54
CA THR A 178 2.29 -15.41 -6.26
C THR A 178 3.60 -14.69 -6.51
N LYS A 179 3.74 -13.48 -5.97
CA LYS A 179 4.99 -12.71 -5.99
C LYS A 179 5.35 -12.34 -4.55
N ARG A 180 6.51 -12.84 -4.11
CA ARG A 180 7.14 -12.44 -2.87
C ARG A 180 8.29 -11.49 -3.18
N VAL A 181 8.37 -10.39 -2.43
CA VAL A 181 9.41 -9.36 -2.50
C VAL A 181 9.87 -9.08 -1.08
N GLY A 182 11.16 -8.85 -0.87
CA GLY A 182 11.69 -8.60 0.45
C GLY A 182 13.04 -7.91 0.41
N ALA A 183 13.43 -7.36 1.54
CA ALA A 183 14.78 -6.85 1.75
C ALA A 183 15.82 -7.99 1.68
N ALA A 184 17.10 -7.64 1.63
CA ALA A 184 18.19 -8.60 1.74
C ALA A 184 19.23 -8.17 2.78
N GLY A 185 19.70 -9.13 3.59
CA GLY A 185 20.80 -8.92 4.53
C GLY A 185 20.48 -7.95 5.66
N GLY A 186 19.22 -7.84 6.08
CA GLY A 186 18.79 -7.00 7.20
C GLY A 186 18.74 -5.51 6.90
N ARG A 187 18.86 -5.11 5.63
CA ARG A 187 18.83 -3.70 5.19
C ARG A 187 17.57 -3.43 4.38
N PRO A 188 16.85 -2.34 4.65
CA PRO A 188 15.45 -2.18 4.23
C PRO A 188 15.29 -1.93 2.74
N THR A 189 16.36 -1.53 2.05
CA THR A 189 16.34 -1.25 0.61
C THR A 189 17.41 -2.01 -0.13
N ASN A 190 18.06 -3.01 0.46
CA ASN A 190 18.98 -3.86 -0.29
C ASN A 190 18.18 -4.93 -1.05
N SER A 191 18.56 -5.24 -2.30
CA SER A 191 17.79 -6.02 -3.28
C SER A 191 16.57 -5.30 -3.84
N ASP A 192 15.60 -4.91 -3.00
CA ASP A 192 14.29 -4.41 -3.43
C ASP A 192 13.85 -3.18 -2.61
N LEU A 193 13.05 -2.29 -3.20
CA LEU A 193 12.37 -1.21 -2.47
C LEU A 193 11.10 -1.72 -1.77
N CYS A 194 10.74 -1.08 -0.66
CA CYS A 194 9.55 -1.41 0.15
C CYS A 194 8.27 -0.66 -0.28
N TYR A 195 8.19 -0.26 -1.55
CA TYR A 195 7.07 0.49 -2.11
C TYR A 195 6.54 -0.21 -3.37
N PHE A 196 5.22 -0.34 -3.42
CA PHE A 196 4.53 -1.09 -4.46
C PHE A 196 3.37 -0.27 -4.99
N ASN A 197 3.16 -0.29 -6.30
CA ASN A 197 1.93 0.14 -6.92
C ASN A 197 1.25 -1.09 -7.52
N LEU A 198 0.17 -1.53 -6.86
CA LEU A 198 -0.68 -2.62 -7.31
C LEU A 198 -1.80 -2.06 -8.16
N ASP A 199 -1.72 -2.30 -9.46
CA ASP A 199 -2.70 -1.85 -10.43
C ASP A 199 -3.73 -2.94 -10.71
N GLY A 200 -5.00 -2.67 -10.43
CA GLY A 200 -6.15 -3.54 -10.72
C GLY A 200 -6.99 -3.06 -11.90
N GLY A 201 -6.44 -2.17 -12.75
CA GLY A 201 -7.12 -1.57 -13.89
C GLY A 201 -7.94 -0.34 -13.50
N ALA A 202 -9.19 -0.54 -13.11
CA ALA A 202 -10.12 0.56 -12.78
C ALA A 202 -9.75 1.29 -11.47
N ALA A 203 -9.01 0.61 -10.59
CA ALA A 203 -8.49 1.16 -9.34
C ALA A 203 -7.11 0.54 -9.05
N GLY A 204 -6.30 1.24 -8.27
CA GLY A 204 -4.99 0.76 -7.82
C GLY A 204 -4.77 1.08 -6.35
N THR A 205 -3.74 0.47 -5.77
CA THR A 205 -3.35 0.69 -4.37
C THR A 205 -1.84 0.82 -4.28
N ILE A 206 -1.40 1.88 -3.61
CA ILE A 206 0.01 2.04 -3.23
C ILE A 206 0.20 1.42 -1.86
N VAL A 207 1.17 0.53 -1.74
CA VAL A 207 1.53 -0.14 -0.48
C VAL A 207 2.97 0.23 -0.12
N GLY A 208 3.18 0.69 1.12
CA GLY A 208 4.49 0.98 1.67
C GLY A 208 4.74 0.17 2.94
N VAL A 209 5.95 -0.38 3.11
CA VAL A 209 6.37 -1.07 4.33
C VAL A 209 7.40 -0.24 5.08
N GLY A 210 6.98 0.33 6.21
CA GLY A 210 7.85 1.12 7.10
C GLY A 210 8.61 0.25 8.09
N TRP A 211 9.73 -0.35 7.69
CA TRP A 211 10.60 -1.08 8.61
C TRP A 211 12.08 -0.91 8.22
N PRO A 212 12.98 -0.55 9.17
CA PRO A 212 14.39 -0.30 8.85
C PRO A 212 15.23 -1.59 8.73
N GLY A 213 14.65 -2.77 8.95
CA GLY A 213 15.34 -4.05 8.89
C GLY A 213 14.85 -4.97 7.77
N GLN A 214 14.96 -6.28 8.00
CA GLN A 214 14.45 -7.31 7.09
C GLN A 214 12.92 -7.32 7.08
N TRP A 215 12.31 -7.16 5.91
CA TRP A 215 10.86 -7.21 5.70
C TRP A 215 10.51 -8.09 4.50
N VAL A 216 9.25 -8.49 4.42
CA VAL A 216 8.67 -9.22 3.31
C VAL A 216 7.29 -8.64 2.95
N ALA A 217 6.99 -8.64 1.66
CA ALA A 217 5.67 -8.44 1.11
C ALA A 217 5.33 -9.59 0.15
N GLU A 218 4.12 -10.11 0.23
CA GLU A 218 3.62 -11.17 -0.64
C GLU A 218 2.29 -10.75 -1.26
N PHE A 219 2.20 -10.94 -2.57
CA PHE A 219 1.03 -10.68 -3.40
C PHE A 219 0.57 -12.01 -3.99
N ALA A 220 -0.57 -12.52 -3.52
CA ALA A 220 -1.11 -13.82 -3.90
C ALA A 220 -2.45 -13.66 -4.60
N ARG A 221 -2.49 -13.93 -5.90
CA ARG A 221 -3.68 -13.87 -6.75
C ARG A 221 -4.50 -15.16 -6.59
N ASP A 222 -5.81 -15.05 -6.45
CA ASP A 222 -6.71 -16.20 -6.48
C ASP A 222 -7.06 -16.67 -7.92
N ASP A 223 -7.96 -17.64 -8.05
CA ASP A 223 -8.46 -18.14 -9.33
C ASP A 223 -9.55 -17.24 -9.97
N GLU A 224 -10.08 -16.26 -9.23
CA GLU A 224 -11.22 -15.42 -9.63
C GLU A 224 -10.81 -13.96 -9.86
N LYS A 225 -11.07 -13.04 -8.92
CA LYS A 225 -10.79 -11.61 -9.02
C LYS A 225 -10.01 -11.06 -7.82
N GLY A 226 -9.73 -11.89 -6.82
CA GLY A 226 -9.11 -11.47 -5.58
C GLY A 226 -7.59 -11.51 -5.64
N ILE A 227 -6.98 -10.60 -4.89
CA ILE A 227 -5.57 -10.63 -4.54
C ILE A 227 -5.43 -10.41 -3.04
N ARG A 228 -4.72 -11.31 -2.36
CA ARG A 228 -4.34 -11.16 -0.97
C ARG A 228 -2.94 -10.55 -0.90
N VAL A 229 -2.79 -9.50 -0.10
CA VAL A 229 -1.50 -8.84 0.13
C VAL A 229 -1.16 -8.93 1.60
N ARG A 230 0.05 -9.44 1.85
CA ARG A 230 0.60 -9.63 3.19
C ARG A 230 1.94 -8.93 3.30
N ALA A 231 2.16 -8.17 4.36
CA ALA A 231 3.46 -7.54 4.58
C ALA A 231 3.79 -7.34 6.05
N GLY A 232 5.09 -7.42 6.36
CA GLY A 232 5.61 -7.25 7.71
C GLY A 232 7.10 -7.53 7.82
N GLN A 233 7.57 -7.70 9.05
CA GLN A 233 8.92 -8.22 9.29
C GLN A 233 9.02 -9.65 8.76
N GLU A 234 10.11 -10.01 8.09
CA GLU A 234 10.19 -11.32 7.43
C GLU A 234 10.15 -12.48 8.44
N LEU A 235 10.81 -12.31 9.59
CA LEU A 235 10.85 -13.29 10.65
C LEU A 235 10.49 -12.62 11.98
N THR A 236 9.41 -13.09 12.58
CA THR A 236 9.07 -12.82 13.98
C THR A 236 8.81 -14.16 14.65
N HIS A 237 9.51 -14.44 15.74
CA HIS A 237 9.29 -15.62 16.57
C HIS A 237 9.91 -15.36 17.95
N PHE A 238 9.15 -14.71 18.82
CA PHE A 238 9.64 -14.26 20.12
C PHE A 238 8.54 -14.30 21.17
N LYS A 239 8.90 -14.08 22.44
CA LYS A 239 7.96 -13.87 23.54
C LYS A 239 8.20 -12.50 24.13
N LEU A 240 7.17 -11.92 24.73
CA LEU A 240 7.29 -10.69 25.51
C LEU A 240 7.35 -11.05 26.99
N LEU A 241 8.36 -10.52 27.68
CA LEU A 241 8.44 -10.57 29.15
C LEU A 241 7.44 -9.56 29.76
N PRO A 242 7.05 -9.73 31.03
CA PRO A 242 6.21 -8.76 31.76
C PRO A 242 6.77 -7.34 31.78
#